data_AF-A0A0H4A265-F1
#
_entry.id   AF-A0A0H4A265-F1
#
_cell.length_a   1.000
_cell.length_b   1.000
_cell.length_c   1.000
_cell.angle_alpha   90.00
_cell.angle_beta   90.00
_cell.angle_gamma   90.00
#
_symmetry.space_group_name_H-M   'P 1'
#
loop_
_entity.id
_entity.type
_entity.pdbx_description
1 polymer ?
#
loop_
_entity_poly.entity_id
_entity_poly.type
_entity_poly.pdbx_seq_one_letter_code
_entity_poly.pdbx_strand_id
1 'polypeptide(L)'
;MRTRKKSNHFTRGGQVTFHSIRMFFQVNNTLIKFIGFGMLLATLALTLWQAPRHAFWGEFYYWRNILYAKFGKPLDSLVTTVWDGERYQSTLASQLENVVLLDIHAEVWRNFQVYYLISMLVGFFIFYLLQRFFQRARRETE
;
A
#
# COMPACT_ATOMS: atom_id res chain seq x y z
N MET A 1 37.20 -49.15 0.80
CA MET A 1 36.32 -48.42 1.75
C MET A 1 35.67 -47.23 1.04
N ARG A 2 34.38 -47.32 0.68
CA ARG A 2 33.62 -46.19 0.09
C ARG A 2 33.09 -45.32 1.23
N THR A 3 33.68 -44.14 1.43
CA THR A 3 33.17 -43.14 2.37
C THR A 3 31.84 -42.61 1.85
N ARG A 4 30.76 -42.92 2.58
CA ARG A 4 29.42 -42.37 2.32
C ARG A 4 29.48 -40.87 2.65
N LYS A 5 29.56 -40.02 1.62
CA LYS A 5 29.48 -38.56 1.79
C LYS A 5 28.20 -38.25 2.58
N LYS A 6 28.38 -37.74 3.80
CA LYS A 6 27.34 -37.24 4.69
C LYS A 6 26.52 -36.23 3.90
N SER A 7 25.27 -36.57 3.57
CA SER A 7 24.41 -35.75 2.74
C SER A 7 24.16 -34.42 3.44
N ASN A 8 24.37 -33.33 2.70
CA ASN A 8 24.13 -31.96 3.13
C ASN A 8 22.60 -31.74 3.16
N HIS A 9 21.95 -32.21 4.24
CA HIS A 9 20.50 -32.24 4.37
C HIS A 9 19.90 -30.82 4.55
N PHE A 10 20.71 -29.87 5.02
CA PHE A 10 20.30 -28.51 5.35
C PHE A 10 20.16 -27.62 4.10
N THR A 11 21.09 -27.71 3.15
CA THR A 11 21.02 -26.98 1.87
C THR A 11 19.96 -27.57 0.93
N ARG A 12 19.69 -28.88 1.02
CA ARG A 12 18.70 -29.57 0.19
C ARG A 12 17.26 -29.30 0.64
N GLY A 13 17.01 -29.16 1.94
CA GLY A 13 15.69 -28.78 2.48
C GLY A 13 15.27 -27.37 2.07
N GLY A 14 16.18 -26.39 2.20
CA GLY A 14 15.93 -25.01 1.76
C GLY A 14 15.61 -24.92 0.26
N GLN A 15 16.35 -25.64 -0.58
CA GLN A 15 16.10 -25.67 -2.03
C GLN A 15 14.71 -26.20 -2.39
N VAL A 16 14.22 -27.23 -1.68
CA VAL A 16 12.87 -27.76 -1.87
C VAL A 16 11.82 -26.75 -1.43
N THR A 17 11.97 -26.14 -0.24
CA THR A 17 11.02 -25.13 0.26
C THR A 17 10.93 -23.92 -0.67
N PHE A 18 12.06 -23.39 -1.16
CA PHE A 18 12.06 -22.28 -2.13
C PHE A 18 11.41 -22.67 -3.46
N HIS A 19 11.65 -23.89 -3.94
CA HIS A 19 11.01 -24.39 -5.16
C HIS A 19 9.48 -24.49 -5.00
N SER A 20 9.02 -25.04 -3.87
CA SER A 20 7.59 -25.14 -3.55
C SER A 20 6.91 -23.77 -3.44
N ILE A 21 7.56 -22.80 -2.80
CA ILE A 21 7.04 -21.42 -2.68
C ILE A 21 6.93 -20.79 -4.08
N ARG A 22 7.98 -20.89 -4.90
CA ARG A 22 7.95 -20.34 -6.26
C ARG A 22 6.84 -20.97 -7.10
N MET A 23 6.68 -22.29 -7.03
CA MET A 23 5.60 -23.01 -7.69
C MET A 23 4.22 -22.54 -7.21
N PHE A 24 4.04 -22.32 -5.91
CA PHE A 24 2.78 -21.81 -5.35
C PHE A 24 2.40 -20.45 -5.93
N PHE A 25 3.32 -19.49 -5.94
CA PHE A 25 3.07 -18.17 -6.53
C PHE A 25 2.84 -18.25 -8.05
N GLN A 26 3.54 -19.14 -8.75
CA GLN A 26 3.37 -19.33 -10.18
C GLN A 26 1.98 -19.88 -10.52
N VAL A 27 1.51 -20.90 -9.78
CA VAL A 27 0.19 -21.51 -9.98
C VAL A 27 -0.93 -20.54 -9.61
N ASN A 28 -0.77 -19.77 -8.54
CA ASN A 28 -1.78 -18.83 -8.05
C ASN A 28 -1.63 -17.41 -8.61
N ASN A 29 -0.70 -17.16 -9.54
CA ASN A 29 -0.34 -15.81 -9.99
C ASN A 29 -1.55 -14.98 -10.42
N THR A 30 -2.43 -15.56 -11.24
CA THR A 30 -3.66 -14.91 -11.70
C THR A 30 -4.59 -14.56 -10.53
N LEU A 31 -4.81 -15.50 -9.62
CA LEU A 31 -5.65 -15.28 -8.44
C LEU A 31 -5.07 -14.19 -7.52
N ILE A 32 -3.76 -14.22 -7.28
CA ILE A 32 -3.04 -13.21 -6.49
C ILE A 32 -3.14 -11.84 -7.14
N LYS A 33 -3.03 -11.74 -8.46
CA LYS A 33 -3.21 -10.48 -9.19
C LYS A 33 -4.62 -9.92 -9.02
N PHE A 34 -5.66 -10.74 -9.20
CA PHE A 34 -7.05 -10.27 -9.05
C PHE A 34 -7.35 -9.83 -7.62
N ILE A 35 -6.91 -10.60 -6.62
CA ILE A 35 -7.09 -10.22 -5.22
C ILE A 35 -6.26 -8.97 -4.89
N GLY A 36 -5.03 -8.88 -5.38
CA GLY A 36 -4.18 -7.69 -5.20
C GLY A 36 -4.81 -6.43 -5.80
N PHE A 37 -5.35 -6.52 -7.02
CA PHE A 37 -6.11 -5.42 -7.63
C PHE A 37 -7.38 -5.09 -6.84
N GLY A 38 -8.11 -6.11 -6.39
CA GLY A 38 -9.30 -5.93 -5.55
C GLY A 38 -8.96 -5.23 -4.23
N MET A 39 -7.85 -5.60 -3.59
CA MET A 39 -7.35 -4.95 -2.37
C MET A 39 -7.01 -3.49 -2.61
N LEU A 40 -6.29 -3.17 -3.70
CA LEU A 40 -5.94 -1.80 -4.05
C LEU A 40 -7.20 -0.96 -4.32
N LEU A 41 -8.14 -1.48 -5.12
CA LEU A 41 -9.39 -0.80 -5.43
C LEU A 41 -10.25 -0.60 -4.19
N ALA A 42 -10.36 -1.60 -3.31
CA ALA A 42 -11.11 -1.49 -2.06
C ALA A 42 -10.48 -0.45 -1.13
N THR A 43 -9.14 -0.46 -1.00
CA THR A 43 -8.40 0.53 -0.21
C THR A 43 -8.66 1.94 -0.72
N LEU A 44 -8.53 2.16 -2.04
CA LEU A 44 -8.77 3.46 -2.65
C LEU A 44 -10.23 3.90 -2.52
N ALA A 45 -11.19 3.00 -2.76
CA ALA A 45 -12.62 3.31 -2.63
C ALA A 45 -12.99 3.71 -1.19
N LEU A 46 -12.51 2.96 -0.19
CA LEU A 46 -12.76 3.27 1.22
C LEU A 46 -12.08 4.58 1.64
N THR A 47 -10.85 4.80 1.19
CA THR A 47 -10.10 6.03 1.49
C THR A 47 -10.76 7.24 0.86
N LEU A 48 -11.26 7.14 -0.37
CA LEU A 48 -11.99 8.22 -1.05
C LEU A 48 -13.35 8.48 -0.41
N TRP A 49 -14.06 7.43 0.03
CA TRP A 49 -15.36 7.58 0.69
C TRP A 49 -15.24 8.30 2.04
N GLN A 50 -14.20 8.01 2.81
CA GLN A 50 -13.94 8.65 4.11
C GLN A 50 -12.94 9.81 4.03
N ALA A 51 -12.60 10.27 2.83
CA ALA A 51 -11.66 11.37 2.69
C ALA A 51 -12.26 12.66 3.30
N PRO A 52 -11.47 13.43 4.08
CA PRO A 52 -11.93 14.72 4.59
C PRO A 52 -12.24 15.68 3.44
N ARG A 53 -13.11 16.68 3.70
CA ARG A 53 -13.37 17.74 2.72
C ARG A 53 -12.04 18.39 2.33
N HIS A 54 -11.82 18.58 1.03
CA HIS A 54 -10.59 19.12 0.45
C HIS A 54 -9.34 18.25 0.57
N ALA A 55 -9.45 16.96 0.90
CA ALA A 55 -8.31 16.02 0.98
C ALA A 55 -7.34 16.11 -0.22
N PHE A 56 -7.89 16.19 -1.44
CA PHE A 56 -7.10 16.31 -2.66
C PHE A 56 -6.25 17.60 -2.69
N TRP A 57 -6.86 18.74 -2.37
CA TRP A 57 -6.17 20.03 -2.37
C TRP A 57 -5.19 20.14 -1.20
N GLY A 58 -5.54 19.61 -0.03
CA GLY A 58 -4.66 19.55 1.12
C GLY A 58 -3.38 18.76 0.82
N GLU A 59 -3.52 17.56 0.25
CA GLU A 59 -2.38 16.72 -0.14
C GLU A 59 -1.54 17.37 -1.25
N PHE A 60 -2.19 17.99 -2.25
CA PHE A 60 -1.50 18.74 -3.30
C PHE A 60 -0.64 19.88 -2.72
N TYR A 61 -1.21 20.70 -1.84
CA TYR A 61 -0.50 21.83 -1.25
C TYR A 61 0.61 21.39 -0.31
N TYR A 62 0.38 20.34 0.47
CA TYR A 62 1.41 19.72 1.32
C TYR A 62 2.62 19.28 0.50
N TRP A 63 2.43 18.46 -0.54
CA TRP A 63 3.53 18.00 -1.39
C TRP A 63 4.18 19.13 -2.17
N ARG A 64 3.40 20.07 -2.72
CA ARG A 64 3.93 21.24 -3.41
C ARG A 64 4.88 22.02 -2.50
N ASN A 65 4.49 22.28 -1.26
CA ASN A 65 5.30 23.06 -0.32
C ASN A 65 6.59 22.31 0.06
N ILE A 66 6.51 21.00 0.31
CA ILE A 66 7.70 20.16 0.54
C ILE A 66 8.63 20.16 -0.67
N LEU A 67 8.08 20.01 -1.87
CA LEU A 67 8.87 20.03 -3.11
C LEU A 67 9.54 21.39 -3.30
N TYR A 68 8.83 22.50 -3.07
CA TYR A 68 9.44 23.83 -3.12
C TYR A 68 10.59 23.98 -2.14
N ALA A 69 10.46 23.50 -0.90
CA ALA A 69 11.55 23.53 0.07
C ALA A 69 12.74 22.65 -0.41
N LYS A 70 12.47 21.45 -0.93
CA LYS A 70 13.50 20.52 -1.43
C LYS A 70 14.22 21.03 -2.68
N PHE A 71 13.53 21.76 -3.55
CA PHE A 71 14.13 22.38 -4.75
C PHE A 71 14.83 23.71 -4.46
N GLY A 72 14.97 24.11 -3.18
CA GLY A 72 15.74 25.27 -2.78
C GLY A 72 15.00 26.61 -2.91
N LYS A 73 13.66 26.61 -2.96
CA LYS A 73 12.88 27.85 -2.92
C LYS A 73 13.10 28.53 -1.55
N PRO A 74 13.38 29.84 -1.50
CA PRO A 74 13.56 30.55 -0.23
C PRO A 74 12.35 30.38 0.70
N LEU A 75 12.61 30.13 1.98
CA LEU A 75 11.57 29.92 2.99
C LEU A 75 10.72 31.18 3.24
N ASP A 76 11.30 32.36 3.01
CA ASP A 76 10.61 33.65 3.10
C ASP A 76 9.77 33.97 1.85
N SER A 77 9.85 33.15 0.81
CA SER A 77 9.08 33.38 -0.40
C SER A 77 7.59 33.24 -0.12
N LEU A 78 6.80 34.20 -0.59
CA LEU A 78 5.36 34.13 -0.52
C LEU A 78 4.85 32.98 -1.39
N VAL A 79 3.93 32.21 -0.83
CA VAL A 79 3.21 31.12 -1.50
C VAL A 79 1.72 31.37 -1.34
N THR A 80 1.00 31.25 -2.44
CA THR A 80 -0.46 31.37 -2.45
C THR A 80 -1.08 29.99 -2.33
N THR A 81 -2.01 29.83 -1.40
CA THR A 81 -2.85 28.65 -1.21
C THR A 81 -4.30 29.09 -1.39
N VAL A 82 -5.04 28.41 -2.26
CA VAL A 82 -6.48 28.68 -2.46
C VAL A 82 -7.25 27.66 -1.65
N TRP A 83 -8.05 28.13 -0.71
CA TRP A 83 -8.84 27.26 0.18
C TRP A 83 -10.25 27.81 0.29
N ASP A 84 -11.25 26.97 0.02
CA ASP A 84 -12.68 27.36 0.04
C ASP A 84 -13.02 28.62 -0.77
N GLY A 85 -12.29 28.86 -1.87
CA GLY A 85 -12.48 30.04 -2.73
C GLY A 85 -11.70 31.27 -2.28
N GLU A 86 -11.13 31.26 -1.08
CA GLU A 86 -10.31 32.33 -0.53
C GLU A 86 -8.83 32.12 -0.85
N ARG A 87 -8.11 33.23 -1.05
CA ARG A 87 -6.67 33.21 -1.36
C ARG A 87 -5.87 33.58 -0.12
N TYR A 88 -5.16 32.61 0.42
CA TYR A 88 -4.24 32.80 1.54
C TYR A 88 -2.82 32.96 1.01
N GLN A 89 -2.15 34.04 1.39
CA GLN A 89 -0.73 34.27 1.10
C GLN A 89 0.06 34.24 2.39
N SER A 90 1.03 33.35 2.49
CA SER A 90 1.99 33.36 3.60
C SER A 90 3.36 32.86 3.13
N THR A 91 4.36 32.99 3.99
CA THR A 91 5.71 32.50 3.69
C THR A 91 5.71 30.99 3.54
N LEU A 92 6.64 30.46 2.73
CA LEU A 92 6.81 29.02 2.55
C LEU A 92 7.07 28.32 3.89
N ALA A 93 7.86 28.92 4.79
CA ALA A 93 8.06 28.42 6.15
C ALA A 93 6.74 28.22 6.90
N SER A 94 5.88 29.25 6.93
CA SER A 94 4.58 29.21 7.58
C SER A 94 3.64 28.17 6.94
N GLN A 95 3.74 27.96 5.63
CA GLN A 95 2.95 26.93 4.93
C GLN A 95 3.46 25.50 5.20
N LEU A 96 4.74 25.30 5.50
CA LEU A 96 5.27 23.99 5.91
C LEU A 96 4.79 23.58 7.30
N GLU A 97 4.61 24.55 8.20
CA GLU A 97 4.12 24.35 9.56
C GLU A 97 2.59 24.48 9.67
N ASN A 98 1.89 24.59 8.54
CA ASN A 98 0.46 24.76 8.53
C ASN A 98 -0.25 23.51 9.06
N VAL A 99 -0.79 23.60 10.27
CA VAL A 99 -1.51 22.53 10.97
C VAL A 99 -2.65 21.93 10.16
N VAL A 100 -3.37 22.72 9.35
CA VAL A 100 -4.48 22.21 8.54
C VAL A 100 -3.97 21.26 7.45
N LEU A 101 -2.88 21.62 6.78
CA LEU A 101 -2.29 20.76 5.74
C LEU A 101 -1.65 19.50 6.35
N LEU A 102 -1.00 19.66 7.51
CA LEU A 102 -0.39 18.55 8.24
C LEU A 102 -1.43 17.56 8.75
N ASP A 103 -2.54 18.04 9.33
CA ASP A 103 -3.62 17.20 9.85
C ASP A 103 -4.33 16.45 8.72
N ILE A 104 -4.62 17.13 7.59
CA ILE A 104 -5.22 16.49 6.42
C ILE A 104 -4.29 15.39 5.88
N HIS A 105 -2.99 15.67 5.75
CA HIS A 105 -2.03 14.66 5.30
C HIS A 105 -1.98 13.46 6.25
N ALA A 106 -1.88 13.73 7.56
CA ALA A 106 -1.83 12.68 8.59
C ALA A 106 -3.12 11.83 8.59
N GLU A 107 -4.28 12.44 8.42
CA GLU A 107 -5.57 11.76 8.34
C GLU A 107 -5.70 10.91 7.08
N VAL A 108 -5.38 11.47 5.91
CA VAL A 108 -5.41 10.73 4.63
C VAL A 108 -4.48 9.52 4.72
N TRP A 109 -3.27 9.71 5.26
CA TRP A 109 -2.29 8.64 5.39
C TRP A 109 -2.73 7.56 6.38
N ARG A 110 -3.25 7.96 7.55
CA ARG A 110 -3.81 7.04 8.54
C ARG A 110 -4.96 6.23 7.95
N ASN A 111 -5.90 6.88 7.26
CA ASN A 111 -7.05 6.23 6.65
C ASN A 111 -6.60 5.24 5.57
N PHE A 112 -5.65 5.64 4.71
CA PHE A 112 -5.06 4.75 3.72
C PHE A 112 -4.43 3.50 4.37
N GLN A 113 -3.64 3.66 5.43
CA GLN A 113 -3.03 2.53 6.15
C GLN A 113 -4.07 1.60 6.77
N VAL A 114 -5.08 2.15 7.47
CA VAL A 114 -6.12 1.36 8.12
C VAL A 114 -6.94 0.59 7.09
N TYR A 115 -7.39 1.24 6.01
CA TYR A 115 -8.17 0.57 4.98
C TYR A 115 -7.34 -0.40 4.14
N TYR A 116 -6.05 -0.14 3.96
CA TYR A 116 -5.14 -1.10 3.36
C TYR A 116 -5.05 -2.37 4.21
N LEU A 117 -4.86 -2.23 5.52
CA LEU A 117 -4.80 -3.37 6.45
C LEU A 117 -6.11 -4.16 6.46
N ILE A 118 -7.26 -3.48 6.52
CA ILE A 118 -8.58 -4.13 6.45
C ILE A 118 -8.74 -4.86 5.11
N SER A 119 -8.44 -4.20 4.00
CA SER A 119 -8.54 -4.79 2.66
C SER A 119 -7.60 -5.99 2.50
N MET A 120 -6.42 -5.95 3.10
CA MET A 120 -5.46 -7.04 3.13
C MET A 120 -5.96 -8.25 3.90
N LEU A 121 -6.53 -8.04 5.09
CA LEU A 121 -7.13 -9.13 5.87
C LEU A 121 -8.30 -9.77 5.12
N VAL A 122 -9.17 -8.97 4.51
CA VAL A 122 -10.28 -9.45 3.69
C VAL A 122 -9.76 -10.19 2.46
N GLY A 123 -8.75 -9.65 1.77
CA GLY A 123 -8.13 -10.27 0.60
C GLY A 123 -7.51 -11.63 0.92
N PHE A 124 -6.79 -11.76 2.02
CA PHE A 124 -6.25 -13.04 2.48
C PHE A 124 -7.33 -14.03 2.88
N PHE A 125 -8.40 -13.56 3.53
CA PHE A 125 -9.54 -14.41 3.87
C PHE A 125 -10.22 -14.96 2.62
N ILE A 126 -10.50 -14.11 1.62
CA ILE A 126 -11.05 -14.53 0.33
C ILE A 126 -10.10 -15.50 -0.39
N PHE A 127 -8.80 -15.20 -0.41
CA PHE A 127 -7.80 -16.07 -1.01
C PHE A 127 -7.81 -17.47 -0.38
N TYR A 128 -7.84 -17.54 0.95
CA TYR A 128 -7.92 -18.80 1.69
C TYR A 128 -9.19 -19.60 1.35
N LEU A 129 -10.34 -18.94 1.30
CA LEU A 129 -11.61 -19.58 0.92
C LEU A 129 -11.58 -20.14 -0.51
N LEU A 130 -11.04 -19.37 -1.46
CA LEU A 130 -10.91 -19.80 -2.86
C LEU A 130 -9.96 -20.99 -2.99
N GLN A 131 -8.83 -20.99 -2.27
CA GLN A 131 -7.95 -22.15 -2.25
C GLN A 131 -8.63 -23.40 -1.70
N ARG A 132 -9.39 -23.26 -0.60
CA ARG A 132 -10.14 -24.38 -0.02
C ARG A 132 -11.23 -24.89 -0.97
N PHE A 133 -11.92 -23.99 -1.66
CA PHE A 133 -12.92 -24.33 -2.67
C PHE A 133 -12.31 -25.11 -3.84
N PHE A 134 -11.20 -24.63 -4.43
CA PHE A 134 -10.53 -25.33 -5.52
C PHE A 134 -9.97 -26.69 -5.11
N GLN A 135 -9.44 -26.82 -3.89
CA GLN A 135 -9.00 -28.11 -3.36
C GLN A 135 -10.15 -29.09 -3.20
N ARG A 136 -11.32 -28.62 -2.73
CA ARG A 136 -12.51 -29.46 -2.61
C ARG A 136 -13.03 -29.90 -3.97
N ALA A 137 -13.17 -28.96 -4.91
CA ALA A 137 -13.63 -29.24 -6.27
C ALA A 137 -12.75 -30.29 -6.96
N ARG A 138 -11.42 -30.24 -6.76
CA ARG A 138 -10.49 -31.23 -7.33
C ARG A 138 -10.70 -32.64 -6.77
N ARG A 139 -11.05 -32.77 -5.48
CA ARG A 139 -11.30 -34.07 -4.83
C ARG A 139 -12.64 -34.72 -5.25
N GLU A 140 -13.59 -33.94 -5.74
CA GLU A 140 -14.89 -34.45 -6.18
C GLU A 140 -14.87 -34.93 -7.65
N THR A 141 -13.81 -34.59 -8.40
CA THR A 141 -13.58 -35.00 -9.80
C THR A 141 -12.60 -36.17 -9.98
N GLU A 142 -11.91 -36.58 -8.91
CA GLU A 142 -11.02 -37.76 -8.86
C GLU A 142 -11.77 -38.96 -8.27
#